data_AF-A0A7C5VSR2-F1
#
_entry.id   AF-A0A7C5VSR2-F1
#
_cell.length_a   1.000
_cell.length_b   1.000
_cell.length_c   1.000
_cell.angle_alpha   90.00
_cell.angle_beta   90.00
_cell.angle_gamma   90.00
#
_symmetry.space_group_name_H-M   'P 1'
#
loop_
_entity.id
_entity.type
_entity.pdbx_description
1 polymer ?
#
loop_
_entity_poly.entity_id
_entity_poly.type
_entity_poly.pdbx_seq_one_letter_code
_entity_poly.pdbx_strand_id
1 'polypeptide(L)' 'MERFMLGVFDHKKAAEILGVPYGVSVVELMPLGCPAETPKGPSRKELKEFVYFERYGSRLPIKFCENVIN' A
#
# COMPACT_ATOMS: atom_id res chain seq x y z
N MET A 1 -1.08 3.00 17.78
CA MET A 1 -2.17 3.05 16.79
C MET A 1 -1.63 2.47 15.50
N GLU A 2 -1.88 1.19 15.26
CA GLU A 2 -1.58 0.61 13.96
C GLU A 2 -2.63 1.07 12.95
N ARG A 3 -2.21 1.34 11.72
CA ARG A 3 -3.09 1.77 10.65
C ARG A 3 -3.46 0.55 9.82
N PHE A 4 -4.74 0.28 9.71
CA PHE A 4 -5.30 -0.78 8.88
C PHE A 4 -6.02 -0.14 7.70
N MET A 5 -5.57 -0.47 6.49
CA MET A 5 -6.11 0.06 5.24
C MET A 5 -7.07 -0.97 4.65
N LEU A 6 -8.36 -0.66 4.55
CA LEU A 6 -9.37 -1.53 3.94
C LEU A 6 -9.75 -1.03 2.55
N GLY A 7 -9.19 -1.67 1.53
CA GLY A 7 -9.60 -1.48 0.13
C GLY A 7 -10.62 -2.52 -0.37
N VAL A 8 -10.82 -3.62 0.36
CA VAL A 8 -11.70 -4.72 -0.06
C VAL A 8 -13.12 -4.54 0.49
N PHE A 9 -13.95 -3.81 -0.24
CA PHE A 9 -15.37 -3.60 0.07
C PHE A 9 -16.17 -3.23 -1.20
N ASP A 10 -17.50 -3.23 -1.12
CA ASP A 10 -18.34 -2.72 -2.21
C ASP A 10 -18.34 -1.18 -2.21
N HIS A 11 -17.60 -0.60 -3.15
CA HIS A 11 -17.39 0.84 -3.23
C HIS A 11 -18.67 1.58 -3.58
N LYS A 12 -19.55 1.00 -4.40
CA LYS A 12 -20.83 1.62 -4.81
C LYS A 12 -21.79 1.64 -3.64
N LYS A 13 -21.89 0.52 -2.92
CA LYS A 13 -22.73 0.42 -1.72
C LYS A 13 -22.24 1.34 -0.61
N ALA A 14 -20.93 1.45 -0.40
CA ALA A 14 -20.37 2.38 0.57
C ALA A 14 -20.66 3.85 0.19
N ALA A 15 -20.54 4.19 -1.10
CA ALA A 15 -20.89 5.52 -1.61
C ALA A 15 -22.37 5.86 -1.40
N GLU A 16 -23.28 4.91 -1.64
CA GLU A 16 -24.72 5.07 -1.39
C GLU A 16 -25.02 5.29 0.09
N ILE A 17 -24.48 4.45 0.97
CA ILE A 17 -24.66 4.56 2.43
C ILE A 17 -24.16 5.91 2.96
N LEU A 18 -23.02 6.39 2.46
CA LEU A 18 -22.41 7.65 2.87
C LEU A 18 -23.03 8.86 2.17
N GLY A 19 -23.91 8.67 1.18
CA GLY A 19 -24.54 9.75 0.43
C GLY A 19 -23.54 10.64 -0.31
N VAL A 20 -22.43 10.08 -0.82
CA VAL A 20 -21.42 10.88 -1.52
C VAL A 20 -21.97 11.39 -2.86
N PRO A 21 -21.64 12.63 -3.25
CA PRO A 21 -22.18 13.22 -4.46
C PRO A 21 -21.61 12.59 -5.74
N TYR A 22 -22.26 12.85 -6.87
CA TYR A 22 -21.77 12.43 -8.17
C TYR A 22 -20.34 12.94 -8.43
N GLY A 23 -19.48 12.06 -8.94
CA GLY A 23 -18.06 12.36 -9.18
C GLY A 23 -17.16 12.13 -7.96
N VAL A 24 -17.70 11.70 -6.82
CA VAL A 24 -16.93 11.31 -5.63
C VAL A 24 -17.04 9.80 -5.39
N SER A 25 -15.91 9.17 -5.07
CA SER A 25 -15.82 7.72 -4.84
C SER A 25 -15.17 7.44 -3.48
N VAL A 26 -15.69 6.42 -2.79
CA VAL A 26 -15.07 5.88 -1.58
C VAL A 26 -13.97 4.91 -2.02
N VAL A 27 -12.71 5.25 -1.77
CA VAL A 27 -11.53 4.48 -2.24
C VAL A 27 -10.96 3.54 -1.17
N GLU A 28 -11.11 3.93 0.09
CA GLU A 28 -10.51 3.23 1.21
C GLU A 28 -11.30 3.55 2.49
N LEU A 29 -11.40 2.56 3.38
CA LEU A 29 -11.86 2.75 4.74
C LEU A 29 -10.67 2.57 5.69
N MET A 30 -10.47 3.50 6.62
CA MET A 30 -9.43 3.41 7.65
C MET A 30 -10.10 3.28 9.02
N PRO A 31 -10.20 2.07 9.59
CA PRO A 31 -10.72 1.88 10.93
C PRO A 31 -9.83 2.58 11.96
N LEU A 32 -10.47 3.28 12.89
CA LEU A 32 -9.80 3.97 14.00
C LEU A 32 -10.13 3.23 15.30
N GLY A 33 -9.09 2.93 16.09
CA GLY A 33 -9.25 2.23 17.36
C GLY A 33 -7.92 1.90 18.04
N CYS A 34 -8.01 1.19 19.18
CA CYS A 34 -6.86 0.62 19.87
C CYS A 34 -6.77 -0.88 19.49
N PRO A 35 -5.69 -1.33 18.85
CA PRO A 35 -5.56 -2.72 18.47
C PRO A 35 -5.34 -3.59 19.72
N ALA A 36 -5.92 -4.79 19.74
CA ALA A 36 -5.72 -5.76 20.83
C ALA A 36 -4.33 -6.42 20.76
N GLU A 37 -3.71 -6.44 19.58
CA GLU A 37 -2.43 -7.11 19.30
C GLU A 37 -1.55 -6.23 18.39
N THR A 38 -0.27 -6.56 18.28
CA THR A 38 0.72 -5.85 17.44
C THR A 38 1.45 -6.87 16.55
N PRO A 39 0.86 -7.25 15.40
CA PRO A 39 1.47 -8.19 14.48
C PRO A 39 2.74 -7.64 13.83
N LYS A 40 3.66 -8.53 13.42
CA LYS A 40 4.80 -8.12 12.57
C LYS A 40 4.29 -7.74 11.18
N GLY A 41 4.81 -6.64 10.64
CA GLY A 41 4.49 -6.20 9.28
C GLY A 41 4.89 -7.25 8.22
N PRO A 42 4.18 -7.32 7.09
CA PRO A 42 4.51 -8.25 6.02
C PRO A 42 5.90 -7.95 5.45
N SER A 43 6.62 -8.99 5.04
CA SER A 43 7.92 -8.84 4.37
C SER A 43 7.77 -7.95 3.14
N ARG A 44 8.69 -7.00 2.97
CA ARG A 44 8.81 -6.27 1.71
C ARG A 44 9.49 -7.17 0.68
N LYS A 45 9.25 -6.88 -0.60
CA LYS A 45 10.00 -7.51 -1.70
C LYS A 45 11.47 -7.07 -1.64
N GLU A 46 12.36 -7.84 -2.24
CA GLU A 46 13.76 -7.44 -2.39
C GLU A 46 13.88 -6.25 -3.36
N LEU A 47 14.80 -5.32 -3.12
CA LEU A 47 14.95 -4.10 -3.94
C LEU A 47 15.10 -4.42 -5.44
N LYS A 48 15.88 -5.46 -5.76
CA LYS A 48 16.13 -5.93 -7.13
C LYS A 48 14.87 -6.40 -7.88
N GLU A 49 13.77 -6.64 -7.18
CA GLU A 49 12.51 -7.09 -7.80
C GLU A 49 11.66 -5.94 -8.35
N PHE A 50 11.77 -4.73 -7.78
CA PHE A 50 10.85 -3.63 -8.11
C PHE A 50 11.52 -2.26 -8.29
N VAL A 51 12.84 -2.17 -8.13
CA VAL A 51 13.61 -0.96 -8.43
C VAL A 51 14.25 -1.07 -9.81
N TYR A 52 14.11 -0.01 -10.62
CA TYR A 52 14.64 0.08 -11.97
C TYR A 52 15.51 1.34 -12.12
N PHE A 53 16.59 1.25 -12.89
CA PHE A 53 17.55 2.34 -13.10
C PHE A 53 17.29 3.06 -14.42
N GLU A 54 17.15 4.39 -14.38
CA GLU A 54 16.83 5.32 -15.49
C GLU A 54 15.49 5.08 -16.20
N ARG A 55 15.15 3.82 -16.51
CA ARG A 55 13.99 3.45 -17.31
C ARG A 55 13.24 2.31 -16.64
N TYR A 56 11.91 2.36 -16.72
CA TYR A 56 11.05 1.28 -16.23
C TYR A 56 11.43 -0.05 -16.90
N GLY A 57 11.55 -1.12 -16.10
CA GLY A 57 11.97 -2.44 -16.57
C GLY A 57 13.48 -2.63 -16.68
N SER A 58 14.29 -1.57 -16.65
CA SER A 58 15.75 -1.65 -16.61
C SER A 58 16.20 -2.03 -15.20
N ARG A 59 16.50 -3.32 -15.00
CA ARG A 59 16.88 -3.85 -13.67
C ARG A 59 18.10 -3.15 -13.10
N LEU A 60 18.13 -3.02 -11.77
CA LEU A 60 19.30 -2.53 -11.06
C LEU A 60 20.56 -3.33 -11.44
N PRO A 61 21.67 -2.66 -11.79
CA PRO A 61 22.95 -3.33 -11.93
C PRO A 61 23.36 -3.94 -10.59
N ILE A 62 23.86 -5.18 -10.61
CA ILE A 62 24.23 -5.96 -9.40
C ILE A 62 25.18 -5.17 -8.48
N LYS A 63 26.09 -4.37 -9.07
CA LYS A 63 27.05 -3.52 -8.34
C LYS A 63 26.42 -2.40 -7.52
N PHE A 64 25.19 -1.98 -7.83
CA PHE A 64 24.49 -0.94 -7.08
C PHE A 64 23.72 -1.52 -5.90
N CYS A 65 23.23 -2.76 -5.99
CA CYS A 65 22.53 -3.44 -4.91
C CYS A 65 23.38 -3.58 -3.64
N GLU A 66 24.70 -3.79 -3.75
CA GLU A 66 25.60 -3.95 -2.61
C GLU A 66 25.92 -2.62 -1.89
N ASN A 67 25.89 -1.50 -2.62
CA ASN A 67 26.29 -0.19 -2.10
C ASN A 67 25.14 0.61 -1.47
N VAL A 68 23.88 0.20 -1.65
CA VAL A 68 22.70 0.84 -1.04
C VAL A 68 22.27 0.14 0.26
N ILE A 69 22.75 -1.08 0.50
CA ILE A 69 22.40 -1.90 1.67
C ILE A 69 23.37 -1.67 2.85
N ASN A 70 24.43 -0.87 2.67
CA ASN A 70 25.37 -0.46 3.74
C ASN A 70 25.13 0.97 4.21
#